data_AF-A0A2V5X5K3-F1
#
_entry.id   AF-A0A2V5X5K3-F1
#
_cell.length_a   1.000
_cell.length_b   1.000
_cell.length_c   1.000
_cell.angle_alpha   90.00
_cell.angle_beta   90.00
_cell.angle_gamma   90.00
#
_symmetry.space_group_name_H-M   'P 1'
#
loop_
_entity.id
_entity.type
_entity.pdbx_description
1 polymer ?
#
loop_
_entity_poly.entity_id
_entity_poly.type
_entity_poly.pdbx_seq_one_letter_code
_entity_poly.pdbx_strand_id
1 'polypeptide(L)'
;MPESPPPIPDYTLLRPVGRGAYGEVWLARSVTGVHRAVKIVRRASFTEDRPFDREFAGIQRFEPVSLGHDSQVGLLHVGRNDAAGFFYYVMELADDIETGEEIFPER
;
A
#
# COMPACT_ATOMS: atom_id res chain seq x y z
N MET A 1 12.37 15.16 -8.22
CA MET A 1 11.45 14.26 -8.95
C MET A 1 11.00 13.19 -7.97
N PRO A 2 9.73 12.75 -7.94
CA PRO A 2 9.38 11.62 -7.10
C PRO A 2 10.19 10.40 -7.58
N GLU A 3 10.81 9.71 -6.64
CA GLU A 3 11.58 8.50 -6.90
C GLU A 3 10.65 7.44 -7.50
N SER A 4 11.10 6.72 -8.53
CA SER A 4 10.32 5.60 -9.08
C SER A 4 9.95 4.62 -7.96
N PRO A 5 8.71 4.09 -7.95
CA PRO A 5 8.34 3.15 -6.91
C PRO A 5 9.18 1.87 -7.02
N PRO A 6 9.53 1.22 -5.90
CA PRO A 6 10.23 -0.06 -5.96
C PRO A 6 9.34 -1.12 -6.64
N PRO A 7 9.94 -2.15 -7.26
CA PRO A 7 9.19 -3.27 -7.77
C PRO A 7 8.47 -3.99 -6.62
N ILE A 8 7.20 -4.29 -6.82
CA ILE A 8 6.37 -5.06 -5.89
C ILE A 8 6.12 -6.43 -6.54
N PRO A 9 6.57 -7.55 -5.94
CA PRO A 9 6.35 -8.88 -6.51
C PRO A 9 4.87 -9.10 -6.83
N ASP A 10 4.57 -9.69 -8.00
CA ASP A 10 3.23 -10.04 -8.47
C ASP A 10 2.24 -8.87 -8.69
N TYR A 11 2.69 -7.62 -8.55
CA TYR A 11 1.87 -6.43 -8.77
C TYR A 11 2.52 -5.45 -9.73
N THR A 12 1.77 -5.04 -10.75
CA THR A 12 2.14 -3.91 -11.61
C THR A 12 1.58 -2.62 -11.01
N LEU A 13 2.43 -1.69 -10.59
CA LEU A 13 2.02 -0.37 -10.12
C LEU A 13 1.63 0.51 -11.32
N LEU A 14 0.39 0.99 -11.35
CA LEU A 14 -0.16 1.74 -12.47
C LEU A 14 0.03 3.25 -12.29
N ARG A 15 -0.47 3.81 -11.18
CA ARG A 15 -0.40 5.23 -10.87
C ARG A 15 -0.50 5.51 -9.37
N PRO A 16 0.06 6.61 -8.85
CA PRO A 16 -0.17 7.03 -7.48
C PRO A 16 -1.60 7.52 -7.31
N VAL A 17 -2.27 7.10 -6.24
CA VAL A 17 -3.65 7.49 -5.89
C VAL A 17 -3.73 8.26 -4.57
N GLY A 18 -2.63 8.31 -3.80
CA GLY A 18 -2.59 9.06 -2.56
C GLY A 18 -1.19 9.20 -1.99
N ARG A 19 -0.99 10.23 -1.16
CA ARG A 19 0.23 10.43 -0.38
C ARG A 19 -0.15 10.87 1.02
N GLY A 20 0.44 10.25 2.03
CA GLY A 20 0.12 10.54 3.43
C GLY A 20 0.68 9.49 4.37
N ALA A 21 0.77 9.84 5.66
CA ALA A 21 1.32 8.95 6.71
C ALA A 21 2.64 8.29 6.29
N TYR A 22 3.60 9.13 5.85
CA TYR A 22 4.97 8.74 5.49
C TYR A 22 5.12 7.76 4.30
N GLY A 23 4.06 7.55 3.51
CA GLY A 23 4.09 6.67 2.35
C GLY A 23 3.29 7.17 1.15
N GLU A 24 3.35 6.38 0.09
CA GLU A 24 2.61 6.58 -1.15
C GLU A 24 1.67 5.40 -1.37
N VAL A 25 0.45 5.68 -1.81
CA VAL A 25 -0.53 4.67 -2.18
C VAL A 25 -0.63 4.64 -3.69
N TRP A 26 -0.54 3.45 -4.26
CA TRP A 26 -0.59 3.20 -5.69
C TRP A 26 -1.78 2.32 -6.04
N LEU A 27 -2.46 2.64 -7.14
CA LEU A 27 -3.31 1.68 -7.82
C LEU A 27 -2.38 0.64 -8.48
N ALA A 28 -2.61 -0.62 -8.19
CA ALA A 28 -1.84 -1.72 -8.72
C ALA A 28 -2.76 -2.77 -9.34
N ARG A 29 -2.21 -3.57 -10.25
CA ARG A 29 -2.88 -4.72 -10.85
C ARG A 29 -2.11 -5.99 -10.53
N SER A 30 -2.79 -6.98 -9.97
CA SER A 30 -2.21 -8.31 -9.72
C SER A 30 -1.95 -9.06 -11.02
N VAL A 31 -1.19 -10.15 -10.95
CA VAL A 31 -1.02 -11.13 -12.05
C VAL A 31 -2.35 -11.69 -12.57
N THR A 32 -3.40 -11.74 -11.74
CA THR A 32 -4.75 -12.20 -12.13
C THR A 32 -5.61 -11.09 -12.75
N GLY A 33 -5.11 -9.86 -12.84
CA GLY A 33 -5.84 -8.72 -13.39
C GLY A 33 -6.69 -7.94 -12.37
N VAL A 34 -6.73 -8.36 -11.10
CA VAL A 34 -7.49 -7.68 -10.04
C VAL A 34 -6.76 -6.41 -9.62
N HIS A 35 -7.51 -5.31 -9.51
CA HIS A 35 -6.98 -4.06 -9.00
C HIS A 35 -6.92 -4.05 -7.47
N ARG A 36 -5.82 -3.52 -6.93
CA ARG A 36 -5.55 -3.41 -5.50
C ARG A 36 -4.93 -2.05 -5.19
N ALA A 37 -5.03 -1.63 -3.94
CA ALA A 37 -4.21 -0.52 -3.44
C ALA A 37 -2.93 -1.09 -2.81
N VAL A 38 -1.79 -0.47 -3.13
CA VAL A 38 -0.50 -0.82 -2.53
C VAL A 38 0.07 0.42 -1.85
N LYS A 39 0.22 0.37 -0.53
CA LYS A 39 0.91 1.43 0.21
C LYS A 39 2.38 1.05 0.38
N ILE A 40 3.27 1.95 -0.02
CA ILE A 40 4.72 1.82 0.06
C ILE A 40 5.23 2.85 1.07
N VAL A 41 5.96 2.38 2.08
CA VAL A 41 6.50 3.21 3.16
C VAL A 41 8.02 3.07 3.15
N ARG A 42 8.73 4.18 2.94
CA ARG A 42 10.19 4.21 2.85
C ARG A 42 10.78 4.67 4.16
N ARG A 43 11.85 4.02 4.62
CA ARG A 43 12.61 4.43 5.80
C ARG A 43 13.12 5.86 5.67
N ALA A 44 13.53 6.26 4.46
CA ALA A 44 14.00 7.62 4.15
C ALA A 44 12.94 8.72 4.39
N SER A 45 11.65 8.37 4.49
CA SER A 45 10.58 9.32 4.80
C SER A 45 10.51 9.69 6.29
N PHE A 46 11.40 9.14 7.13
CA PHE A 46 11.43 9.36 8.57
C PHE A 46 12.79 9.92 9.02
N THR A 47 12.76 10.84 9.98
CA THR A 47 13.97 11.40 10.61
C THR A 47 14.65 10.40 11.56
N GLU A 48 13.87 9.50 12.17
CA GLU A 48 14.33 8.53 13.17
C GLU A 48 13.87 7.12 12.79
N ASP A 49 14.55 6.07 13.28
CA ASP A 49 14.18 4.67 13.01
C ASP A 49 12.87 4.28 13.70
N ARG A 50 12.69 4.73 14.94
CA ARG A 50 11.58 4.31 15.81
C ARG A 50 10.18 4.54 15.21
N PRO A 51 9.89 5.68 14.55
CA PRO A 51 8.62 5.86 13.84
C PRO A 51 8.37 4.87 12.70
N PHE A 52 9.40 4.50 11.93
CA PHE A 52 9.29 3.54 10.83
C PHE A 52 8.95 2.14 11.35
N ASP A 53 9.67 1.68 12.37
CA ASP A 53 9.40 0.37 12.99
C ASP A 53 8.04 0.35 13.70
N ARG A 54 7.61 1.48 14.28
CA ARG A 54 6.28 1.60 14.90
C ARG A 54 5.16 1.49 13.87
N GLU A 55 5.32 2.12 12.70
CA GLU A 55 4.34 2.00 11.61
C GLU A 55 4.24 0.53 11.17
N PHE A 56 5.37 -0.13 10.92
CA PHE A 56 5.40 -1.54 10.54
C PHE A 56 4.74 -2.44 11.60
N ALA A 57 5.08 -2.25 12.87
CA ALA A 57 4.46 -2.99 13.98
C ALA A 57 2.94 -2.74 14.10
N GLY A 58 2.47 -1.55 13.72
CA GLY A 58 1.05 -1.23 13.62
C GLY A 58 0.36 -2.07 12.56
N ILE A 59 0.95 -2.18 11.37
CA ILE A 59 0.44 -3.00 10.27
C ILE A 59 0.40 -4.48 10.65
N GLN A 60 1.45 -5.01 11.28
CA GLN A 60 1.46 -6.42 11.75
C GLN A 60 0.35 -6.74 12.76
N ARG A 61 -0.02 -5.77 13.62
CA ARG A 61 -1.13 -5.96 14.57
C ARG A 61 -2.49 -5.84 13.90
N PHE A 62 -2.60 -5.00 12.86
CA PHE A 62 -3.84 -4.76 12.15
C PHE A 62 -4.17 -5.87 11.14
N GLU A 63 -3.16 -6.46 10.48
CA GLU A 63 -3.31 -7.56 9.51
C GLU A 63 -4.31 -8.65 9.96
N PRO A 64 -4.17 -9.30 11.14
CA PRO A 64 -5.06 -10.40 11.55
C PRO A 64 -6.50 -9.96 11.83
N VAL A 65 -6.73 -8.68 12.15
CA VAL A 65 -8.08 -8.16 12.45
C VAL A 65 -8.74 -7.50 11.24
N SER A 66 -7.96 -7.12 10.24
CA SER A 66 -8.43 -6.40 9.04
C SER A 66 -9.46 -7.18 8.23
N LEU A 67 -9.41 -8.51 8.26
CA LEU A 67 -10.32 -9.41 7.54
C LEU A 67 -11.54 -9.83 8.38
N GLY A 68 -11.62 -9.39 9.65
CA GLY A 68 -12.65 -9.84 10.58
C GLY A 68 -13.97 -9.05 10.53
N HIS A 69 -13.98 -7.88 9.88
CA HIS A 69 -15.14 -6.98 9.83
C HIS A 69 -15.22 -6.23 8.50
N ASP A 70 -16.40 -6.23 7.88
CA ASP A 70 -16.69 -5.55 6.60
C ASP A 70 -16.46 -4.02 6.64
N SER A 71 -16.34 -3.42 7.83
CA SER A 71 -16.06 -1.99 8.00
C SER A 71 -14.57 -1.64 7.94
N GLN A 72 -13.69 -2.64 7.79
CA GLN A 72 -12.25 -2.48 7.70
C GLN A 72 -11.79 -2.79 6.28
N VAL A 73 -10.80 -2.05 5.80
CA VAL A 73 -10.12 -2.40 4.56
C VAL A 73 -9.25 -3.63 4.82
N GLY A 74 -9.47 -4.70 4.05
CA GLY A 74 -8.70 -5.93 4.20
C GLY A 74 -7.23 -5.75 3.80
N LEU A 75 -6.31 -6.10 4.70
CA LEU A 75 -4.89 -6.30 4.39
C LEU A 75 -4.71 -7.70 3.83
N LEU A 76 -4.22 -7.79 2.60
CA LEU A 76 -4.11 -9.05 1.86
C LEU A 76 -2.70 -9.60 1.87
N HIS A 77 -1.71 -8.71 1.96
CA HIS A 77 -0.30 -9.09 1.97
C HIS A 77 0.56 -7.97 2.55
N VAL A 78 1.58 -8.33 3.32
CA VAL A 78 2.62 -7.41 3.81
C VAL A 78 3.98 -7.93 3.39
N GLY A 79 4.80 -7.05 2.83
CA GLY A 79 6.18 -7.35 2.46
C GLY A 79 7.15 -6.29 2.97
N ARG A 80 8.39 -6.68 3.23
CA ARG A 80 9.45 -5.81 3.74
C ARG A 80 10.77 -6.12 3.06
N ASN A 81 11.50 -5.07 2.69
CA ASN A 81 12.83 -5.16 2.12
C ASN A 81 13.76 -4.22 2.92
N ASP A 82 14.41 -4.77 3.93
CA ASP A 82 15.33 -4.00 4.78
C ASP A 82 16.55 -3.48 4.01
N ALA A 83 17.08 -4.26 3.06
CA ALA A 83 18.23 -3.86 2.26
C ALA A 83 17.93 -2.63 1.38
N ALA A 84 16.70 -2.53 0.85
CA ALA A 84 16.21 -1.38 0.10
C ALA A 84 15.51 -0.33 0.98
N GLY A 85 15.42 -0.56 2.29
CA GLY A 85 14.88 0.40 3.26
C GLY A 85 13.40 0.72 3.09
N PHE A 86 12.55 -0.25 2.74
CA PHE A 86 11.10 -0.02 2.65
C PHE A 86 10.28 -1.24 3.10
N PHE A 87 9.02 -1.00 3.45
CA PHE A 87 8.00 -2.03 3.50
C PHE A 87 6.79 -1.59 2.67
N TYR A 88 5.95 -2.55 2.33
CA TYR A 88 4.72 -2.32 1.60
C TYR A 88 3.62 -3.23 2.11
N TYR A 89 2.39 -2.84 1.84
CA TYR A 89 1.25 -3.70 2.08
C TYR A 89 0.20 -3.51 0.99
N VAL A 90 -0.41 -4.64 0.62
CA VAL A 90 -1.46 -4.74 -0.37
C VAL A 90 -2.79 -4.81 0.36
N MET A 91 -3.73 -4.00 -0.09
CA MET A 91 -5.05 -3.92 0.49
C MET A 91 -6.11 -3.90 -0.60
N GLU A 92 -7.36 -4.16 -0.20
CA GLU A 92 -8.51 -3.94 -1.05
C GLU A 92 -8.50 -2.51 -1.61
N LEU A 93 -8.91 -2.36 -2.86
CA LEU A 93 -9.10 -1.02 -3.42
C LEU A 93 -10.42 -0.50 -2.87
N ALA A 94 -10.38 0.66 -2.23
CA ALA A 94 -11.59 1.35 -1.78
C ALA A 94 -12.30 2.01 -2.96
N ASP A 95 -13.59 2.29 -2.77
CA ASP A 95 -14.41 2.97 -3.77
C ASP A 95 -13.87 4.38 -4.05
N ASP A 96 -13.94 4.78 -5.32
CA ASP A 96 -13.64 6.13 -5.77
C ASP A 96 -14.78 7.09 -5.38
N ILE A 97 -14.43 8.31 -4.98
CA ILE A 97 -15.42 9.31 -4.53
C ILE A 97 -16.33 9.75 -5.69
N GLU A 98 -15.83 9.77 -6.92
CA GLU A 98 -16.57 10.20 -8.11
C GLU A 98 -17.25 9.05 -8.82
N THR A 99 -16.61 7.87 -8.89
CA THR A 99 -17.07 6.74 -9.72
C THR A 99 -17.50 5.51 -8.91
N GLY A 100 -17.43 5.55 -7.58
CA GLY A 100 -17.78 4.43 -6.71
C GLY A 100 -16.87 3.23 -6.98
N GLU A 101 -17.47 2.06 -7.22
CA GLU A 101 -16.73 0.82 -7.51
C GLU A 101 -16.12 0.78 -8.93
N GLU A 102 -16.47 1.71 -9.83
CA GLU A 102 -15.92 1.72 -11.19
C GLU A 102 -14.46 2.19 -11.20
N ILE A 103 -13.57 1.31 -11.65
CA ILE A 103 -12.13 1.56 -11.68
C ILE A 103 -11.72 2.04 -13.07
N PHE A 104 -11.31 3.31 -13.16
CA PHE A 104 -10.66 3.87 -14.35
C PHE A 104 -9.14 3.92 -14.13
N PRO A 105 -8.39 2.92 -14.62
CA PRO A 105 -6.95 2.81 -14.34
C PRO A 105 -6.12 3.94 -14.95
N GLU A 106 -6.64 4.63 -15.98
CA GLU A 106 -5.93 5.65 -16.75
C GLU A 106 -6.27 7.11 -16.36
N ARG A 107 -7.22 7.31 -15.43
CA ARG A 107 -7.61 8.64 -14.93
C ARG A 107 -6.70 9.14 -13.83
#